data_AF-A0A1Y4WFK7-F1
#
_entry.id   AF-A0A1Y4WFK7-F1
#
_cell.length_a   1.000
_cell.length_b   1.000
_cell.length_c   1.000
_cell.angle_alpha   90.00
_cell.angle_beta   90.00
_cell.angle_gamma   90.00
#
_symmetry.space_group_name_H-M   'P 1'
#
loop_
_entity.id
_entity.type
_entity.pdbx_description
1 polymer ?
#
loop_
_entity_poly.entity_id
_entity_poly.type
_entity_poly.pdbx_seq_one_letter_code
_entity_poly.pdbx_strand_id
1 'polypeptide(L)' 'MLESECRSYDDLPLFLNAETVAKVLGVSPSSCYELMHEPGFPVLRVGSRMVVPKDQFIQWVEAHTGGKS' A
#
# COMPACT_ATOMS: atom_id res chain seq x y z
N MET A 1 3.44 -20.18 -6.74
CA MET A 1 3.23 -19.14 -7.75
C MET A 1 2.64 -17.95 -7.02
N LEU A 2 3.33 -16.80 -6.97
CA LEU A 2 2.73 -15.55 -6.50
C LEU A 2 2.11 -14.92 -7.74
N GLU A 3 0.86 -15.25 -8.01
CA GLU A 3 0.14 -14.60 -9.09
C GLU A 3 -0.18 -13.18 -8.66
N SER A 4 0.46 -12.24 -9.34
CA SER A 4 0.17 -10.82 -9.33
C SER A 4 -1.23 -10.58 -9.90
N GLU A 5 -2.29 -10.96 -9.20
CA GLU A 5 -3.68 -10.71 -9.62
C GLU A 5 -4.18 -9.32 -9.18
N CYS A 6 -3.36 -8.30 -9.44
CA CYS A 6 -3.81 -6.91 -9.42
C CYS A 6 -3.34 -6.29 -10.74
N ARG A 7 -4.13 -6.49 -11.79
CA ARG A 7 -3.83 -5.93 -13.13
C ARG A 7 -4.10 -4.42 -13.21
N SER A 8 -4.87 -3.89 -12.26
CA SER A 8 -5.28 -2.49 -12.17
C SER A 8 -5.62 -2.11 -10.72
N TYR A 9 -5.44 -0.83 -10.37
CA TYR A 9 -5.82 -0.29 -9.05
C TYR A 9 -7.33 -0.38 -8.77
N ASP A 10 -8.17 -0.60 -9.78
CA ASP A 10 -9.63 -0.71 -9.62
C ASP A 10 -10.06 -1.91 -8.77
N ASP A 11 -9.37 -3.05 -8.91
CA ASP A 11 -9.65 -4.30 -8.17
C ASP A 11 -9.23 -4.25 -6.70
N LEU A 12 -8.48 -3.23 -6.29
CA LEU A 12 -8.05 -3.11 -4.90
C LEU A 12 -9.21 -2.74 -3.98
N PRO A 13 -9.28 -3.33 -2.78
CA PRO A 13 -10.25 -2.93 -1.77
C PRO A 13 -10.06 -1.45 -1.42
N LEU A 14 -11.14 -0.79 -1.00
CA LEU A 14 -11.11 0.62 -0.56
C LEU A 14 -10.06 0.88 0.54
N PHE A 15 -9.79 -0.14 1.36
CA PHE A 15 -8.76 -0.13 2.38
C PHE A 15 -7.88 -1.36 2.25
N LEU A 16 -6.58 -1.14 2.13
CA LEU A 16 -5.57 -2.19 2.08
C LEU A 16 -5.07 -2.45 3.51
N ASN A 17 -4.91 -3.73 3.86
CA ASN A 17 -4.18 -4.11 5.06
C ASN A 17 -2.69 -4.30 4.73
N ALA A 18 -1.86 -4.49 5.76
CA ALA A 18 -0.41 -4.68 5.58
C ALA A 18 -0.07 -5.84 4.62
N GLU A 19 -0.84 -6.92 4.63
CA GLU A 19 -0.62 -8.06 3.74
C GLU A 19 -0.92 -7.71 2.28
N THR A 20 -2.02 -7.00 2.02
CA THR A 20 -2.38 -6.52 0.68
C THR A 20 -1.33 -5.54 0.17
N VAL A 21 -0.89 -4.58 0.99
CA VAL A 21 0.17 -3.64 0.61
C VAL A 21 1.47 -4.37 0.28
N ALA A 22 1.88 -5.34 1.09
CA ALA A 22 3.06 -6.15 0.84
C ALA A 22 2.98 -6.90 -0.50
N LYS A 23 1.83 -7.51 -0.79
CA LYS A 23 1.56 -8.21 -2.06
C LYS A 23 1.58 -7.25 -3.25
N VAL A 24 0.94 -6.09 -3.14
CA VAL A 24 0.85 -5.09 -4.22
C VAL A 24 2.21 -4.48 -4.53
N LEU A 25 3.02 -4.18 -3.52
CA LEU A 25 4.37 -3.65 -3.69
C LEU A 25 5.41 -4.74 -4.01
N GLY A 26 5.06 -6.02 -3.89
CA GLY A 26 6.00 -7.14 -4.09
C GLY A 26 7.10 -7.22 -3.03
N VAL A 27 6.83 -6.74 -1.81
CA VAL A 27 7.79 -6.70 -0.70
C VAL A 27 7.44 -7.72 0.38
N SER A 28 8.41 -8.02 1.26
CA SER A 28 8.16 -8.88 2.41
C SER A 28 7.19 -8.21 3.40
N PRO A 29 6.40 -8.99 4.19
CA PRO A 29 5.52 -8.43 5.21
C PRO A 29 6.27 -7.55 6.22
N SER A 30 7.50 -7.94 6.58
CA SER A 30 8.36 -7.17 7.48
C SER A 30 8.70 -5.80 6.88
N SER A 31 9.14 -5.76 5.62
CA SER A 31 9.43 -4.51 4.91
C SER A 31 8.18 -3.62 4.80
N CYS A 32 7.01 -4.21 4.58
CA CYS A 32 5.75 -3.48 4.56
C CYS A 32 5.40 -2.88 5.93
N TYR A 33 5.65 -3.61 7.02
CA TYR A 33 5.38 -3.10 8.37
C TYR A 33 6.26 -1.90 8.72
N GLU A 34 7.54 -1.93 8.34
CA GLU A 34 8.46 -0.80 8.49
C GLU A 34 7.98 0.40 7.67
N LEU A 35 7.64 0.18 6.39
CA LEU A 35 7.10 1.21 5.50
C LEU A 35 5.82 1.84 6.05
N MET A 36 4.91 1.04 6.62
CA MET A 36 3.68 1.55 7.23
C MET A 36 3.90 2.35 8.52
N HIS A 37 5.10 2.28 9.11
CA HIS A 37 5.53 3.13 10.23
C HIS A 37 6.38 4.33 9.77
N GLU A 38 6.79 4.39 8.51
CA GLU A 38 7.53 5.54 8.00
C GLU A 38 6.67 6.81 8.00
N PRO A 39 7.26 7.95 8.39
CA PRO A 39 6.60 9.23 8.29
C PRO A 39 6.32 9.56 6.82
N GLY A 40 5.06 9.86 6.49
CA GLY A 40 4.62 10.19 5.14
C GLY A 40 3.96 9.03 4.40
N PHE A 41 3.96 7.81 4.95
CA PHE A 41 3.15 6.72 4.41
C PHE A 41 1.67 6.88 4.81
N PRO A 42 0.70 6.70 3.88
CA PRO A 42 -0.71 7.04 4.10
C PRO A 42 -1.47 6.01 4.94
N VAL A 43 -1.09 5.86 6.21
CA VAL A 43 -1.73 4.90 7.12
C VAL A 43 -2.86 5.53 7.93
N LEU A 44 -4.00 4.85 7.98
CA LEU A 44 -5.12 5.13 8.85
C LEU A 44 -5.15 4.11 9.99
N ARG A 45 -5.15 4.60 11.24
CA ARG A 45 -5.25 3.76 12.44
C ARG A 45 -6.69 3.71 12.93
N VAL A 46 -7.28 2.52 12.95
CA VAL A 46 -8.62 2.25 13.50
C VAL A 46 -8.47 1.32 14.69
N GLY A 47 -8.39 1.92 15.89
CA GLY A 47 -8.02 1.18 17.10
C GLY A 47 -6.61 0.61 16.98
N SER A 48 -6.48 -0.71 17.10
CA SER A 48 -5.20 -1.44 16.95
C SER A 48 -4.86 -1.82 15.50
N ARG A 49 -5.78 -1.62 14.56
CA ARG A 49 -5.58 -2.01 13.15
C ARG A 49 -5.02 -0.84 12.34
N MET A 50 -4.05 -1.15 11.49
CA MET A 50 -3.49 -0.22 10.50
C MET A 50 -4.03 -0.60 9.13
N VAL A 51 -4.68 0.35 8.47
CA VAL A 51 -5.23 0.18 7.12
C VAL A 51 -4.81 1.36 6.26
N VAL A 52 -4.72 1.16 4.95
CA VAL A 52 -4.25 2.15 3.99
C VAL A 52 -5.39 2.46 3.02
N PRO A 53 -5.91 3.68 2.98
CA PRO A 53 -6.93 4.04 2.00
C PRO A 53 -6.37 3.93 0.57
N LYS A 54 -7.13 3.29 -0.31
CA LYS A 54 -6.72 3.02 -1.70
C LYS A 54 -6.24 4.26 -2.43
N ASP A 55 -7.06 5.31 -2.46
CA ASP A 55 -6.72 6.56 -3.16
C ASP A 55 -5.41 7.18 -2.66
N GLN A 56 -5.20 7.18 -1.34
CA GLN A 56 -3.97 7.74 -0.78
C GLN A 56 -2.75 6.85 -1.06
N PHE A 57 -2.93 5.53 -1.08
CA PHE A 57 -1.87 4.61 -1.50
C PHE A 57 -1.42 4.89 -2.94
N ILE A 58 -2.37 5.05 -3.86
CA ILE A 58 -2.08 5.36 -5.26
C ILE A 58 -1.31 6.68 -5.37
N GLN A 59 -1.80 7.74 -4.74
CA GLN A 59 -1.12 9.05 -4.72
C GLN A 59 0.30 8.95 -4.14
N TRP A 60 0.48 8.18 -3.07
CA TRP A 60 1.80 7.95 -2.48
C TRP A 60 2.73 7.24 -3.47
N VAL A 61 2.26 6.20 -4.15
CA VAL A 61 3.05 5.50 -5.18
C VAL A 61 3.41 6.45 -6.32
N GLU A 62 2.48 7.23 -6.85
CA GLU A 62 2.74 8.19 -7.94
C GLU A 62 3.78 9.25 -7.55
N ALA A 63 3.70 9.76 -6.31
CA ALA A 63 4.67 10.70 -5.77
C ALA A 63 6.08 10.10 -5.62
N HIS A 64 6.18 8.83 -5.24
CA HIS A 64 7.46 8.14 -5.00
C HIS A 64 8.08 7.52 -6.25
N THR A 65 7.27 7.21 -7.27
CA THR A 65 7.76 6.65 -8.54
C THR A 65 8.21 7.75 -9.51
N GLY A 66 8.26 9.00 -9.05
CA GLY A 66 8.83 10.11 -9.82
C GLY A 66 7.94 10.53 -10.98
N GLY A 67 6.64 10.77 -10.71
CA GLY A 67 5.79 11.58 -11.58
C GLY A 67 6.28 13.05 -11.66
N LYS A 68 7.52 13.25 -12.13
CA LYS A 68 7.98 14.49 -12.75
C LYS A 68 7.64 14.35 -14.23
N SER A 69 6.47 14.85 -14.61
CA SER A 69 6.23 15.32 -15.96
C SER A 69 6.13 16.83 -15.90
#